data_AF-A0A0P7ZYX9-F1
#
_entry.id   AF-A0A0P7ZYX9-F1
#
_cell.length_a   1.000
_cell.length_b   1.000
_cell.length_c   1.000
_cell.angle_alpha   90.00
_cell.angle_beta   90.00
_cell.angle_gamma   90.00
#
_symmetry.space_group_name_H-M   'P 1'
#
loop_
_entity.id
_entity.type
_entity.pdbx_description
1 polymer ?
#
loop_
_entity_poly.entity_id
_entity_poly.type
_entity_poly.pdbx_seq_one_letter_code
_entity_poly.pdbx_strand_id
1 'polypeptide(L)'
;MALSKASELRALSDEEITAEIAKIKRDLFDLRFKKATRQMETGFHEFRHTRRKLAQLMTIENERKRALQLSAKASGKVSTTATATPEDA
;
A
#
# COMPACT_ATOMS: atom_id res chain seq x y z
N MET A 1 12.79 0.92 18.04
CA MET A 1 11.63 0.82 18.96
C MET A 1 10.37 1.32 18.26
N ALA A 2 9.21 0.85 18.75
CA ALA A 2 7.84 1.07 18.28
C ALA A 2 7.65 1.02 16.75
N LEU A 3 7.41 -0.19 16.23
CA LEU A 3 6.71 -0.37 14.95
C LEU A 3 5.45 0.51 15.04
N SER A 4 5.25 1.48 14.14
CA SER A 4 3.96 2.16 14.01
C SER A 4 2.91 1.07 14.06
N LYS A 5 2.07 1.08 15.11
CA LYS A 5 1.21 -0.07 15.36
C LYS A 5 0.34 -0.19 14.12
N ALA A 6 0.33 -1.37 13.49
CA ALA A 6 -0.44 -1.56 12.26
C ALA A 6 -1.92 -1.19 12.45
N SER A 7 -2.43 -1.25 13.69
CA SER A 7 -3.74 -0.76 14.10
C SER A 7 -3.94 0.75 13.85
N GLU A 8 -2.95 1.58 14.16
CA GLU A 8 -3.02 3.04 13.95
C GLU A 8 -3.07 3.37 12.46
N LEU A 9 -2.27 2.67 11.65
CA LEU A 9 -2.26 2.87 10.20
C LEU A 9 -3.53 2.37 9.51
N ARG A 10 -4.19 1.34 10.06
CA ARG A 10 -5.47 0.83 9.53
C ARG A 10 -6.66 1.70 9.93
N ALA A 11 -6.57 2.47 11.01
CA ALA A 11 -7.61 3.40 11.43
C ALA A 11 -7.74 4.61 10.50
N LEU A 12 -6.70 4.93 9.73
CA LEU A 12 -6.70 6.02 8.76
C LEU A 12 -7.64 5.73 7.58
N SER A 13 -8.30 6.78 7.09
CA SER A 13 -9.07 6.74 5.84
C SER A 13 -8.16 6.57 4.61
N ASP A 14 -8.75 6.23 3.45
CA ASP A 14 -7.98 6.06 2.22
C ASP A 14 -7.26 7.36 1.81
N GLU A 15 -7.93 8.50 1.96
CA GLU A 15 -7.37 9.81 1.65
C GLU A 15 -6.18 10.15 2.55
N GLU A 16 -6.31 9.92 3.86
CA GLU A 16 -5.23 10.13 4.82
C GLU A 16 -4.02 9.21 4.56
N ILE A 17 -4.26 7.96 4.15
CA ILE A 17 -3.17 7.04 3.76
C ILE A 17 -2.41 7.61 2.57
N THR A 18 -3.11 8.10 1.54
CA THR A 18 -2.44 8.69 0.36
C THR A 18 -1.66 9.96 0.70
N ALA A 19 -2.21 10.82 1.56
CA ALA A 19 -1.54 12.02 2.04
C ALA A 19 -0.28 11.69 2.85
N GLU A 20 -0.36 10.70 3.74
CA GLU A 20 0.79 10.27 4.56
C GLU A 20 1.86 9.58 3.71
N ILE A 21 1.49 8.82 2.68
CA ILE A 21 2.43 8.28 1.68
C ILE A 21 3.19 9.42 0.99
N ALA A 22 2.48 10.47 0.56
CA ALA A 22 3.11 11.62 -0.10
C ALA A 22 4.08 12.34 0.86
N LYS A 23 3.69 12.50 2.12
CA LYS A 23 4.55 13.08 3.16
C LYS A 23 5.84 12.26 3.36
N ILE A 24 5.73 10.95 3.57
CA ILE A 24 6.89 10.08 3.81
C ILE A 24 7.83 10.04 2.60
N LYS A 25 7.30 10.15 1.37
CA LYS A 25 8.13 10.27 0.17
C LYS A 25 8.96 11.56 0.15
N ARG A 26 8.39 12.69 0.61
CA ARG A 26 9.14 13.95 0.78
C ARG A 26 10.19 13.82 1.88
N ASP A 27 9.83 13.24 3.02
CA ASP A 27 10.78 13.01 4.11
C ASP A 27 11.98 12.16 3.65
N LEU A 28 11.73 11.12 2.84
CA LEU A 28 12.78 10.31 2.24
C LEU A 28 13.67 11.11 1.28
N PHE A 29 13.11 12.05 0.53
CA PHE A 29 13.88 12.94 -0.33
C PHE A 29 14.78 13.85 0.50
N ASP A 30 14.24 14.46 1.56
CA ASP A 30 15.01 15.34 2.46
C ASP A 30 16.13 14.57 3.17
N LEU A 31 15.87 13.33 3.62
CA LEU A 31 16.90 12.48 4.20
C LEU A 31 18.01 12.16 3.19
N ARG A 32 17.65 11.88 1.92
CA ARG A 32 18.64 11.66 0.85
C ARG A 32 19.45 12.92 0.57
N PHE A 33 18.80 14.08 0.57
CA PHE A 33 19.45 15.37 0.39
C PHE A 33 20.45 15.65 1.51
N LYS A 34 20.03 15.52 2.78
CA LYS A 34 20.91 15.66 3.97
C LYS A 34 22.10 14.69 3.94
N LYS A 35 21.87 13.46 3.47
CA LYS A 35 22.95 12.48 3.28
C LYS A 35 23.92 12.93 2.19
N ALA A 36 23.42 13.46 1.07
CA ALA A 36 24.25 13.94 -0.04
C ALA A 36 25.09 15.17 0.36
N THR A 37 24.55 16.08 1.18
CA THR A 37 25.27 17.25 1.68
C THR A 37 26.26 16.94 2.80
N ARG A 38 26.40 15.67 3.22
CA ARG A 38 27.22 15.22 4.35
C ARG A 38 26.87 15.88 5.69
N GLN A 39 25.69 16.48 5.80
CA GLN A 39 25.20 17.11 7.04
C GLN A 39 24.57 16.10 8.01
N MET A 40 24.59 14.81 7.65
CA MET A 40 23.96 13.75 8.43
C MET A 40 25.03 12.95 9.18
N GLU A 41 25.41 13.45 10.36
CA GLU A 41 26.41 12.79 11.23
C GLU A 41 25.79 11.63 12.03
N THR A 42 24.51 11.76 12.41
CA THR A 42 23.72 10.75 13.12
C THR A 42 22.32 10.68 12.50
N GLY A 43 21.74 9.48 12.33
CA GLY A 43 20.38 9.34 11.76
C GLY A 43 20.20 8.25 10.70
N PHE A 44 21.19 7.41 10.43
CA PHE A 44 21.07 6.33 9.42
C PHE A 44 19.87 5.38 9.63
N HIS A 45 19.43 5.23 10.88
CA HIS A 45 18.26 4.43 11.24
C HIS A 45 16.95 5.04 10.70
N GLU A 46 16.87 6.36 10.52
CA GLU A 46 15.69 7.05 9.99
C GLU A 46 15.31 6.58 8.59
N PHE A 47 16.29 6.26 7.73
CA PHE A 47 16.04 5.64 6.43
C PHE A 47 15.35 4.28 6.54
N ARG A 48 15.68 3.49 7.56
CA ARG A 48 15.05 2.19 7.78
C ARG A 48 13.63 2.39 8.30
N HIS A 49 13.41 3.36 9.18
CA HIS A 49 12.10 3.66 9.76
C HIS A 49 11.12 4.21 8.70
N THR A 50 11.53 5.24 7.96
CA THR A 50 10.72 5.86 6.90
C THR A 50 10.36 4.87 5.79
N ARG A 51 11.32 4.06 5.31
CA ARG A 51 11.04 3.01 4.32
C ARG A 51 10.06 1.96 4.84
N ARG A 52 10.19 1.53 6.10
CA ARG A 52 9.27 0.56 6.70
C ARG A 52 7.86 1.14 6.84
N LYS A 53 7.73 2.39 7.29
CA LYS A 53 6.45 3.08 7.39
C LYS A 53 5.76 3.21 6.03
N LEU A 54 6.53 3.59 4.99
CA LEU A 54 6.03 3.65 3.62
C LEU A 54 5.52 2.29 3.13
N ALA A 55 6.29 1.22 3.35
CA ALA A 55 5.89 -0.12 2.95
C ALA A 55 4.57 -0.56 3.62
N GLN A 56 4.41 -0.30 4.91
CA GLN A 56 3.18 -0.62 5.64
C GLN A 56 1.95 0.10 5.07
N LEU A 57 2.06 1.40 4.80
CA LEU A 57 0.96 2.18 4.21
C LEU A 57 0.59 1.66 2.82
N MET A 58 1.58 1.40 1.97
CA MET A 58 1.34 0.83 0.63
C MET A 58 0.73 -0.57 0.69
N THR A 59 1.09 -1.39 1.68
CA THR A 59 0.46 -2.70 1.89
C THR A 59 -1.02 -2.55 2.22
N ILE A 60 -1.38 -1.66 3.15
CA ILE A 60 -2.78 -1.43 3.55
C ILE A 60 -3.59 -0.89 2.36
N GLU A 61 -3.04 0.06 1.60
CA GLU A 61 -3.69 0.58 0.39
C GLU A 61 -3.97 -0.55 -0.63
N ASN A 62 -3.00 -1.45 -0.83
CA ASN A 62 -3.15 -2.59 -1.73
C ASN A 62 -4.14 -3.63 -1.21
N GLU A 63 -4.17 -3.90 0.10
CA GLU A 63 -5.16 -4.78 0.72
C GLU A 63 -6.58 -4.27 0.48
N ARG A 64 -6.83 -2.96 0.66
CA ARG A 64 -8.14 -2.34 0.40
C ARG A 64 -8.54 -2.42 -1.07
N LYS A 65 -7.63 -2.10 -1.99
CA LYS A 65 -7.86 -2.24 -3.44
C LYS A 65 -8.19 -3.67 -3.85
N ARG A 66 -7.49 -4.66 -3.29
CA ARG A 66 -7.75 -6.08 -3.54
C ARG A 66 -9.11 -6.51 -2.99
N ALA A 67 -9.50 -6.04 -1.81
CA ALA A 67 -10.82 -6.33 -1.25
C ALA A 67 -11.95 -5.82 -2.15
N LEU A 68 -11.83 -4.60 -2.68
CA LEU A 68 -12.79 -4.03 -3.65
C LEU A 68 -12.82 -4.83 -4.97
N GLN A 69 -11.68 -5.29 -5.46
CA GLN A 69 -11.63 -6.12 -6.66
C GLN A 69 -12.25 -7.50 -6.44
N LEU A 70 -12.04 -8.11 -5.27
CA LEU A 70 -12.63 -9.39 -4.90
C LEU A 70 -14.16 -9.29 -4.77
N SER A 71 -14.68 -8.22 -4.16
CA SER A 71 -16.12 -7.99 -4.09
C SER A 71 -16.74 -7.76 -5.47
N ALA A 72 -16.08 -6.99 -6.34
CA ALA A 72 -16.52 -6.78 -7.72
C ALA A 72 -16.51 -8.08 -8.56
N LYS A 73 -15.51 -8.95 -8.33
CA LYS A 73 -15.41 -10.26 -9.01
C LYS A 73 -16.47 -11.25 -8.52
N ALA A 74 -16.86 -11.18 -7.25
CA ALA A 74 -17.94 -12.00 -6.68
C ALA A 74 -19.31 -11.63 -7.26
N SER A 75 -19.56 -10.36 -7.55
CA SER A 75 -20.79 -9.90 -8.23
C SER A 75 -20.83 -10.20 -9.73
N GLY A 76 -19.70 -10.57 -10.34
CA GLY A 76 -19.52 -10.63 -11.80
C GLY A 76 -19.47 -12.02 -12.43
N LYS A 77 -19.93 -13.10 -11.77
CA LYS A 77 -19.88 -14.44 -12.39
C LYS A 77 -21.03 -15.39 -11.98
N VAL A 78 -22.23 -15.11 -12.50
CA VAL A 78 -23.24 -16.12 -12.86
C VAL A 78 -23.78 -15.77 -14.24
N SER A 79 -22.99 -15.98 -15.29
CA SER A 79 -23.50 -16.00 -16.68
C SER A 79 -22.51 -16.64 -17.66
N THR A 80 -22.14 -17.89 -17.42
CA THR A 80 -21.83 -18.84 -18.51
C THR A 80 -22.27 -20.21 -18.02
N THR A 81 -23.57 -20.38 -17.85
CA THR A 81 -24.18 -21.71 -17.81
C THR A 81 -23.82 -22.40 -19.12
N ALA A 82 -23.21 -23.56 -18.97
CA ALA A 82 -23.09 -24.54 -20.02
C ALA A 82 -24.45 -24.75 -20.69
N THR A 83 -24.49 -24.55 -21.99
CA THR A 83 -25.34 -25.33 -22.88
C THR A 83 -24.39 -25.99 -23.87
N ALA A 84 -23.67 -26.99 -23.36
CA ALA A 84 -23.34 -28.12 -24.19
C ALA A 84 -24.67 -28.71 -24.64
N THR A 85 -24.97 -28.61 -25.94
CA THR A 85 -25.89 -29.52 -26.59
C THR A 85 -25.07 -30.30 -27.62
N PRO A 86 -25.04 -31.64 -27.52
CA PRO A 86 -24.31 -32.53 -28.41
C PRO A 86 -25.09 -32.75 -29.72
N GLU A 87 -24.45 -33.45 -30.66
CA GLU A 87 -25.02 -34.14 -31.83
C GLU A 87 -25.37 -33.34 -33.11
N ASP A 88 -24.86 -33.91 -34.21
CA ASP A 88 -25.29 -33.89 -35.62
C ASP A 88 -25.15 -32.65 -36.51
N ALA A 89 -24.03 -32.61 -37.26
CA ALA A 89 -24.00 -32.41 -38.73
C ALA A 89 -22.65 -32.87 -39.32
#